data_AF-A0A0C3C7C0-F1
#
_entry.id   AF-A0A0C3C7C0-F1
#
_cell.length_a   1.000
_cell.length_b   1.000
_cell.length_c   1.000
_cell.angle_alpha   90.00
_cell.angle_beta   90.00
_cell.angle_gamma   90.00
#
_symmetry.space_group_name_H-M   'P 1'
#
loop_
_entity.id
_entity.type
_entity.pdbx_description
1 polymer ?
#
loop_
_entity_poly.entity_id
_entity_poly.type
_entity_poly.pdbx_seq_one_letter_code
_entity_poly.pdbx_strand_id
1 'polypeptide(L)'
;MSLAHYLASARSMNNHLTMHHTIEEHHLFPLLAKSMPQFANNDDGEHIASHRGIHEGLVELARLVEQWENAPSTYSPTNMRACLDSFRDVLFRHLDEEVADLRGDNLKKYLTLEEVESLPI
;
A
#
# COMPACT_ATOMS: atom_id res chain seq x y z
N MET A 1 9.00 3.56 -24.14
CA MET A 1 8.99 2.37 -23.25
C MET A 1 8.37 1.21 -24.01
N SER A 2 8.96 0.01 -24.01
CA SER A 2 8.33 -1.17 -24.63
C SER A 2 7.26 -1.77 -23.72
N LEU A 3 6.34 -2.59 -24.26
CA LEU A 3 5.34 -3.28 -23.46
C LEU A 3 5.97 -4.14 -22.35
N ALA A 4 7.03 -4.89 -22.68
CA ALA A 4 7.74 -5.70 -21.69
C ALA A 4 8.30 -4.86 -20.53
N HIS A 5 8.91 -3.70 -20.81
CA HIS A 5 9.38 -2.79 -19.76
C HIS A 5 8.23 -2.24 -18.93
N TYR A 6 7.11 -1.90 -19.57
CA TYR A 6 5.94 -1.37 -18.87
C TYR A 6 5.32 -2.41 -17.92
N LEU A 7 5.16 -3.66 -18.37
CA LEU A 7 4.65 -4.76 -17.53
C LEU A 7 5.61 -5.07 -16.38
N ALA A 8 6.92 -5.04 -16.63
CA ALA A 8 7.93 -5.20 -15.58
C ALA A 8 7.85 -4.08 -14.52
N SER A 9 7.60 -2.83 -14.93
CA SER A 9 7.37 -1.73 -13.99
C SER A 9 6.11 -1.93 -13.15
N ALA A 10 5.00 -2.39 -13.76
CA ALA A 10 3.77 -2.69 -13.03
C ALA A 10 3.97 -3.83 -12.01
N ARG A 11 4.65 -4.92 -12.41
CA ARG A 11 5.03 -6.03 -11.51
C ARG A 11 5.91 -5.55 -10.37
N SER A 12 6.89 -4.69 -10.65
CA SER A 12 7.78 -4.13 -9.64
C SER A 12 7.03 -3.27 -8.64
N MET A 13 6.14 -2.38 -9.09
CA MET A 13 5.28 -1.58 -8.22
C MET A 13 4.41 -2.47 -7.33
N ASN A 14 3.77 -3.49 -7.90
CA ASN A 14 2.93 -4.44 -7.18
C ASN A 14 3.68 -5.13 -6.03
N ASN A 15 4.89 -5.63 -6.33
CA ASN A 15 5.73 -6.32 -5.34
C ASN A 15 6.22 -5.37 -4.24
N HIS A 16 6.67 -4.17 -4.58
CA HIS A 16 7.15 -3.20 -3.60
C HIS A 16 6.04 -2.73 -2.68
N LEU A 17 4.86 -2.42 -3.22
CA LEU A 17 3.74 -1.96 -2.41
C LEU A 17 3.23 -3.07 -1.47
N THR A 18 3.19 -4.32 -1.97
CA THR A 18 2.85 -5.48 -1.13
C THR A 18 3.85 -5.66 0.02
N MET A 19 5.15 -5.56 -0.27
CA MET A 19 6.21 -5.68 0.72
C MET A 19 6.16 -4.56 1.76
N HIS A 20 5.94 -3.32 1.32
CA HIS A 20 5.80 -2.14 2.18
C HIS A 20 4.68 -2.32 3.21
N HIS A 21 3.45 -2.63 2.77
CA HIS A 21 2.33 -2.87 3.67
C HIS A 21 2.59 -4.07 4.59
N THR A 22 3.25 -5.13 4.09
CA THR A 22 3.59 -6.29 4.92
C THR A 22 4.54 -5.91 6.06
N ILE A 23 5.52 -5.03 5.81
CA ILE A 23 6.41 -4.53 6.87
C ILE A 23 5.60 -3.71 7.88
N GLU A 24 4.73 -2.84 7.41
CA GLU A 24 3.91 -1.99 8.28
C GLU A 24 3.01 -2.82 9.20
N GLU A 25 2.22 -3.72 8.64
CA GLU A 25 1.28 -4.56 9.37
C GLU A 25 1.96 -5.48 10.38
N HIS A 26 3.15 -6.01 10.05
CA HIS A 26 3.85 -6.96 10.89
C HIS A 26 4.76 -6.31 11.94
N HIS A 27 5.28 -5.10 11.68
CA HIS A 27 6.35 -4.53 12.49
C HIS A 27 6.08 -3.12 13.00
N LEU A 28 5.43 -2.25 12.22
CA LEU A 28 5.25 -0.84 12.57
C LEU A 28 3.89 -0.57 13.23
N PHE A 29 2.80 -0.94 12.56
CA PHE A 29 1.43 -0.70 13.02
C PHE A 29 1.14 -1.31 14.40
N PRO A 30 1.62 -2.52 14.75
CA PRO A 30 1.44 -3.06 16.10
C PRO A 30 2.08 -2.20 17.20
N LEU A 31 3.14 -1.44 16.89
CA LEU A 31 3.77 -0.53 17.83
C LEU A 31 2.98 0.77 17.95
N LEU A 32 2.56 1.35 16.82
CA LEU A 32 1.75 2.57 16.77
C LEU A 32 0.37 2.39 17.41
N ALA A 33 -0.26 1.23 17.20
CA ALA A 33 -1.57 0.88 17.74
C ALA A 33 -1.65 0.93 19.27
N LYS A 34 -0.51 0.95 19.99
CA LYS A 34 -0.47 1.13 21.45
C LYS A 34 -1.01 2.49 21.89
N SER A 35 -0.87 3.52 21.06
CA SER A 35 -1.29 4.89 21.37
C SER A 35 -2.14 5.56 20.27
N MET A 36 -2.16 4.99 19.07
CA MET A 36 -2.87 5.51 17.89
C MET A 36 -3.82 4.43 17.33
N PRO A 37 -5.10 4.40 17.77
CA PRO A 37 -6.06 3.34 17.44
C PRO A 37 -6.30 3.10 15.94
N GLN A 38 -6.11 4.10 15.09
CA GLN A 38 -6.27 3.97 13.63
C GLN A 38 -5.31 2.96 12.98
N PHE A 39 -4.24 2.57 13.68
CA PHE A 39 -3.28 1.53 13.27
C PHE A 39 -3.60 0.14 13.87
N ALA A 40 -4.65 0.01 14.67
CA ALA A 40 -5.00 -1.25 15.31
C ALA A 40 -5.49 -2.30 14.29
N ASN A 41 -5.27 -3.58 14.59
CA ASN A 41 -5.78 -4.68 13.77
C ASN A 41 -7.18 -5.11 14.24
N ASN A 42 -8.14 -4.18 14.19
CA ASN A 42 -9.54 -4.38 14.56
C ASN A 42 -10.45 -3.42 13.76
N ASP A 43 -11.71 -3.28 14.18
CA ASP A 43 -12.71 -2.44 13.49
C ASP A 43 -12.36 -0.93 13.52
N ASP A 44 -11.48 -0.49 14.42
CA ASP A 44 -11.00 0.91 14.50
C ASP A 44 -9.77 1.16 13.59
N GLY A 45 -9.23 0.11 12.95
CA GLY A 45 -8.01 0.13 12.14
C GLY A 45 -8.19 0.63 10.71
N GLU A 46 -8.33 1.95 10.54
CA GLU A 46 -8.55 2.58 9.22
C GLU A 46 -7.42 2.31 8.20
N HIS A 47 -6.16 2.24 8.64
CA HIS A 47 -5.02 1.93 7.75
C HIS A 47 -5.04 0.48 7.27
N ILE A 48 -5.28 -0.47 8.18
CA ILE A 48 -5.43 -1.90 7.83
C ILE A 48 -6.63 -2.09 6.88
N ALA A 49 -7.74 -1.40 7.12
CA ALA A 49 -8.89 -1.45 6.22
C ALA A 49 -8.54 -0.95 4.82
N SER A 50 -7.75 0.12 4.72
CA SER A 50 -7.28 0.64 3.45
C SER A 50 -6.29 -0.32 2.76
N HIS A 51 -5.36 -0.94 3.50
CA HIS A 51 -4.47 -1.97 2.96
C HIS A 51 -5.25 -3.12 2.31
N ARG A 52 -6.30 -3.62 2.96
CA ARG A 52 -7.15 -4.69 2.39
C ARG A 52 -7.71 -4.31 1.02
N GLY A 53 -8.28 -3.11 0.89
CA GLY A 53 -8.81 -2.63 -0.39
C GLY A 53 -7.72 -2.43 -1.46
N ILE A 54 -6.52 -2.01 -1.06
CA ILE A 54 -5.37 -1.90 -1.98
C ILE A 54 -4.92 -3.29 -2.44
N HIS A 55 -4.79 -4.26 -1.52
CA HIS A 55 -4.37 -5.62 -1.83
C HIS A 55 -5.32 -6.36 -2.77
N GLU A 56 -6.63 -6.13 -2.68
CA GLU A 56 -7.59 -6.63 -3.66
C GLU A 56 -7.26 -6.16 -5.09
N GLY A 57 -6.91 -4.88 -5.25
CA GLY A 57 -6.46 -4.32 -6.53
C GLY A 57 -5.12 -4.87 -7.01
N LEU A 58 -4.16 -5.06 -6.09
CA LEU A 58 -2.84 -5.62 -6.41
C LEU A 58 -2.91 -7.08 -6.85
N VAL A 59 -3.82 -7.89 -6.26
CA VAL A 59 -4.05 -9.26 -6.71
C VAL A 59 -4.51 -9.29 -8.18
N GLU A 60 -5.44 -8.41 -8.55
CA GLU A 60 -5.92 -8.34 -9.94
C GLU A 60 -4.85 -7.79 -10.89
N LEU A 61 -4.06 -6.80 -10.46
CA LEU A 61 -2.95 -6.26 -11.26
C LEU A 61 -1.91 -7.36 -11.55
N ALA A 62 -1.53 -8.14 -10.54
CA ALA A 62 -0.59 -9.25 -10.70
C ALA A 62 -1.10 -10.28 -11.72
N ARG A 63 -2.39 -10.63 -11.64
CA ARG A 63 -3.05 -11.56 -12.57
C ARG A 63 -3.03 -11.04 -14.01
N LEU A 64 -3.37 -9.78 -14.22
CA LEU A 64 -3.40 -9.16 -15.55
C LEU A 64 -1.98 -9.04 -16.15
N VAL A 65 -1.00 -8.64 -15.34
CA VAL A 65 0.39 -8.55 -15.78
C VAL A 65 0.94 -9.92 -16.19
N GLU A 66 0.70 -10.97 -15.40
CA GLU A 66 1.08 -12.34 -15.75
C GLU A 66 0.40 -12.81 -17.06
N GLN A 67 -0.88 -12.49 -17.23
CA GLN A 67 -1.60 -12.79 -18.47
C GLN A 67 -0.94 -12.12 -19.68
N TRP A 68 -0.60 -10.83 -19.60
CA TRP A 68 -0.01 -10.09 -20.71
C TRP A 68 1.46 -10.42 -20.97
N GLU A 69 2.20 -10.88 -19.97
CA GLU A 69 3.55 -11.41 -20.19
C GLU A 69 3.50 -12.74 -20.96
N ASN A 70 2.54 -13.61 -20.64
CA ASN A 70 2.35 -14.89 -21.34
C ASN A 70 1.71 -14.73 -22.73
N ALA A 71 0.86 -13.72 -22.92
CA ALA A 71 0.20 -13.43 -24.19
C ALA A 71 0.19 -11.92 -24.51
N PRO A 72 1.32 -11.34 -24.94
CA PRO A 72 1.46 -9.89 -25.13
C PRO A 72 0.49 -9.27 -26.14
N SER A 73 0.02 -10.05 -27.13
CA SER A 73 -0.98 -9.63 -28.10
C SER A 73 -2.37 -9.36 -27.49
N THR A 74 -2.61 -9.80 -26.25
CA THR A 74 -3.86 -9.60 -25.52
C THR A 74 -3.84 -8.38 -24.58
N TYR A 75 -2.74 -7.62 -24.58
CA TYR A 75 -2.62 -6.40 -23.78
C TYR A 75 -3.72 -5.40 -24.11
N SER A 76 -4.36 -4.87 -23.06
CA SER A 76 -5.38 -3.83 -23.16
C SER A 76 -5.02 -2.67 -22.24
N PRO A 77 -4.68 -1.49 -22.79
CA PRO A 77 -4.43 -0.30 -21.97
C PRO A 77 -5.68 0.15 -21.21
N THR A 78 -6.87 -0.12 -21.75
CA THR A 78 -8.16 0.14 -21.09
C THR A 78 -8.31 -0.73 -19.84
N ASN A 79 -7.98 -2.02 -19.92
CA ASN A 79 -8.09 -2.92 -18.77
C ASN A 79 -7.00 -2.62 -17.72
N MET A 80 -5.78 -2.28 -18.16
CA MET A 80 -4.72 -1.83 -17.25
C MET A 80 -5.17 -0.58 -16.48
N ARG A 81 -5.69 0.42 -17.18
CA ARG A 81 -6.23 1.63 -16.54
C ARG A 81 -7.36 1.30 -15.57
N ALA A 82 -8.35 0.50 -15.99
CA ALA A 82 -9.49 0.15 -15.15
C ALA A 82 -9.06 -0.58 -13.87
N CYS A 83 -8.06 -1.46 -13.96
CA CYS A 83 -7.47 -2.13 -12.80
C CYS A 83 -6.77 -1.14 -11.86
N LEU A 84 -5.93 -0.24 -12.39
CA LEU A 84 -5.26 0.78 -11.56
C LEU A 84 -6.28 1.74 -10.92
N ASP A 85 -7.31 2.13 -11.66
CA ASP A 85 -8.37 3.03 -11.18
C ASP A 85 -9.22 2.36 -10.08
N SER A 86 -9.34 1.03 -10.05
CA SER A 86 -10.19 0.33 -9.06
C SER A 86 -9.69 0.43 -7.62
N PHE A 87 -8.40 0.66 -7.41
CA PHE A 87 -7.81 0.86 -6.07
C PHE A 87 -7.10 2.22 -5.94
N ARG A 88 -7.18 3.08 -6.95
CA ARG A 88 -6.55 4.40 -6.96
C ARG A 88 -6.97 5.24 -5.75
N ASP A 89 -8.27 5.40 -5.55
CA ASP A 89 -8.78 6.35 -4.56
C ASP A 89 -8.47 5.89 -3.13
N VAL A 90 -8.55 4.58 -2.84
CA VAL A 90 -8.14 4.03 -1.55
C VAL A 90 -6.64 4.15 -1.31
N LEU A 91 -5.80 3.90 -2.34
CA LEU A 91 -4.35 4.04 -2.24
C LEU A 91 -3.94 5.48 -1.92
N PHE A 92 -4.37 6.45 -2.72
CA PHE A 92 -3.95 7.84 -2.53
C PHE A 92 -4.46 8.43 -1.21
N ARG A 93 -5.72 8.13 -0.85
CA ARG A 93 -6.27 8.56 0.42
C ARG A 93 -5.49 7.98 1.60
N HIS A 94 -5.18 6.69 1.57
CA HIS A 94 -4.40 6.03 2.62
C HIS A 94 -3.02 6.65 2.79
N LEU A 95 -2.29 6.91 1.69
CA LEU A 95 -0.98 7.56 1.74
C LEU A 95 -1.06 8.97 2.36
N ASP A 96 -2.08 9.75 2.00
CA ASP A 96 -2.29 11.10 2.55
C ASP A 96 -2.62 11.05 4.05
N GLU A 97 -3.49 10.12 4.46
CA GLU A 97 -3.87 9.90 5.87
C GLU A 97 -2.67 9.46 6.70
N GLU A 98 -1.89 8.51 6.21
CA GLU A 98 -0.73 7.98 6.94
C GLU A 98 0.34 9.05 7.14
N VAL A 99 0.63 9.86 6.10
CA VAL A 99 1.52 11.01 6.25
C VAL A 99 0.94 12.02 7.25
N ALA A 100 -0.37 12.29 7.21
CA ALA A 100 -0.99 13.23 8.14
C ALA A 100 -0.92 12.76 9.60
N ASP A 101 -1.00 11.45 9.82
CA ASP A 101 -0.96 10.84 11.14
C ASP A 101 0.46 10.67 11.68
N LEU A 102 1.41 10.31 10.82
CA LEU A 102 2.81 10.07 11.20
C LEU A 102 3.71 11.31 11.10
N ARG A 103 3.25 12.42 10.51
CA ARG A 103 4.03 13.67 10.53
C ARG A 103 4.32 14.11 11.97
N GLY A 104 5.50 14.69 12.17
CA GLY A 104 6.02 15.00 13.51
C GLY A 104 5.08 15.82 14.40
N ASP A 105 4.31 16.75 13.82
CA ASP A 105 3.35 17.56 14.58
C ASP A 105 2.19 16.76 15.17
N ASN A 106 1.78 15.67 14.52
CA ASN A 106 0.78 14.76 15.06
C ASN A 106 1.42 13.68 15.94
N LEU A 107 2.51 13.08 15.48
CA LEU A 107 3.19 11.99 16.16
C LEU A 107 3.67 12.37 17.58
N LYS A 108 4.15 13.61 17.78
CA LYS A 108 4.60 14.12 19.08
C LYS A 108 3.51 14.19 20.16
N LYS A 109 2.23 14.03 19.78
CA LYS A 109 1.11 13.94 20.73
C LYS A 109 1.03 12.56 21.39
N TYR A 110 1.61 11.55 20.76
CA TYR A 110 1.48 10.14 21.12
C TYR A 110 2.80 9.48 21.51
N LEU A 111 3.91 9.93 20.93
CA LEU A 111 5.24 9.36 21.15
C LEU A 111 6.27 10.43 21.51
N THR A 112 7.22 10.04 22.35
CA THR A 112 8.46 10.77 22.61
C THR A 112 9.46 10.57 21.48
N LEU A 113 10.50 11.42 21.44
CA LEU A 113 11.58 11.27 20.46
C LEU A 113 12.31 9.92 20.60
N GLU A 114 12.59 9.48 21.82
CA GLU A 114 13.25 8.20 22.09
C GLU A 114 12.41 7.01 21.58
N GLU A 115 11.10 7.05 21.76
CA GLU A 115 10.20 6.02 21.21
C GLU A 115 10.22 6.00 19.69
N VAL A 116 10.22 7.16 19.02
CA VAL A 116 10.33 7.26 17.56
C VAL A 116 11.68 6.73 17.07
N GLU A 117 12.78 7.07 17.74
CA GLU A 117 14.13 6.58 17.41
C GLU A 117 14.27 5.05 17.59
N SER A 118 13.40 4.43 18.39
CA SER A 118 13.35 2.98 18.59
C SER A 118 12.50 2.21 17.57
N LEU A 119 11.75 2.91 16.71
CA LEU A 119 10.91 2.27 15.70
C LEU A 119 11.77 1.55 14.64
N PRO A 120 11.34 0.39 14.11
CA PRO A 120 12.08 -0.37 13.11
C PRO A 120 11.84 0.18 11.69
N ILE A 121 12.35 1.39 11.42
CA ILE A 121 12.19 2.15 10.16
C ILE A 121 13.53 2.40 9.47
#